data_AF-A0A327KT09-F1
#
_entry.id   AF-A0A327KT09-F1
#
_cell.length_a   1.000
_cell.length_b   1.000
_cell.length_c   1.000
_cell.angle_alpha   90.00
_cell.angle_beta   90.00
_cell.angle_gamma   90.00
#
_symmetry.space_group_name_H-M   'P 1'
#
loop_
_entity.id
_entity.type
_entity.pdbx_description
1 polymer ?
#
loop_
_entity_poly.entity_id
_entity_poly.type
_entity_poly.pdbx_seq_one_letter_code
_entity_poly.pdbx_strand_id
1 'polypeptide(L)'
;MAMHKTYRFSGGKLEAIERPDWIKPAFDGDIDLWHAALSSVGLIRDETFGDAGHTLEVHKHYAGHYYVEYWDASECVIEVHIANPADYITFRAQYISPLAMLIMKSDEHDAWLDERRPDRQR
;
A
#
# COMPACT_ATOMS: atom_id res chain seq x y z
N MET A 1 5.60 16.03 -10.49
CA MET A 1 4.57 15.39 -9.65
C MET A 1 4.58 13.92 -9.99
N ALA A 2 4.90 13.08 -9.02
CA ALA A 2 4.72 11.63 -9.10
C ALA A 2 3.27 11.34 -9.51
N MET A 3 3.09 10.47 -10.50
CA MET A 3 1.77 10.22 -11.10
C MET A 3 1.11 9.07 -10.35
N HIS A 4 0.51 9.40 -9.19
CA HIS A 4 -0.22 8.43 -8.38
C HIS A 4 -1.37 7.86 -9.20
N LYS A 5 -1.36 6.54 -9.43
CA LYS A 5 -2.48 5.90 -10.12
C LYS A 5 -3.52 5.49 -9.09
N THR A 6 -4.66 6.17 -9.12
CA THR A 6 -5.78 5.86 -8.24
C THR A 6 -6.73 4.86 -8.89
N TYR A 7 -7.08 3.82 -8.15
CA TYR A 7 -7.98 2.76 -8.57
C TYR A 7 -9.11 2.54 -7.57
N ARG A 8 -10.20 1.98 -8.07
CA ARG A 8 -11.24 1.35 -7.28
C ARG A 8 -11.18 -0.16 -7.50
N PHE A 9 -11.26 -0.93 -6.42
CA PHE A 9 -11.51 -2.36 -6.52
C PHE A 9 -12.98 -2.67 -6.20
N SER A 10 -13.66 -3.30 -7.14
CA SER A 10 -15.05 -3.74 -6.96
C SER A 10 -15.37 -4.91 -7.88
N GLY A 11 -16.09 -5.91 -7.38
CA GLY A 11 -16.51 -7.06 -8.19
C GLY A 11 -15.33 -7.85 -8.78
N GLY A 12 -14.21 -7.90 -8.07
CA GLY A 12 -13.01 -8.62 -8.50
C GLY A 12 -12.16 -7.92 -9.56
N LYS A 13 -12.38 -6.62 -9.81
CA LYS A 13 -11.65 -5.84 -10.85
C LYS A 13 -11.09 -4.55 -10.29
N LEU A 14 -9.92 -4.16 -10.80
CA LEU A 14 -9.36 -2.82 -10.64
C LEU A 14 -9.81 -1.92 -11.79
N GLU A 15 -10.38 -0.78 -11.44
CA GLU A 15 -10.79 0.25 -12.38
C GLU A 15 -10.06 1.54 -12.04
N ALA A 16 -9.42 2.16 -13.03
CA ALA A 16 -8.82 3.47 -12.85
C ALA A 16 -9.94 4.49 -12.61
N ILE A 17 -9.79 5.31 -11.58
CA ILE A 17 -10.78 6.33 -11.22
C ILE A 17 -10.08 7.65 -10.95
N GLU A 18 -10.84 8.74 -11.01
CA GLU A 18 -10.43 9.95 -10.32
C GLU A 18 -10.51 9.74 -8.81
N ARG A 19 -9.62 10.42 -8.09
CA ARG A 19 -9.58 10.37 -6.64
C ARG A 19 -10.95 10.80 -6.05
N PRO A 20 -11.53 10.04 -5.11
CA PRO A 20 -12.80 10.41 -4.48
C PRO A 20 -12.72 11.72 -3.70
N ASP A 21 -13.78 12.53 -3.72
CA ASP A 21 -13.78 13.85 -3.07
C ASP A 21 -13.47 13.82 -1.58
N TRP A 22 -13.90 12.77 -0.87
CA TRP A 22 -13.71 12.66 0.57
C TRP A 22 -12.24 12.50 0.99
N ILE A 23 -11.38 11.96 0.12
CA ILE A 23 -9.96 11.77 0.43
C ILE A 23 -9.08 12.89 -0.11
N LYS A 24 -9.55 13.66 -1.11
CA LYS A 24 -8.79 14.78 -1.72
C LYS A 24 -8.14 15.72 -0.69
N PRO A 25 -8.81 16.13 0.41
CA PRO A 25 -8.19 17.00 1.41
C PRO A 25 -6.90 16.44 2.03
N ALA A 26 -6.74 15.11 2.08
CA ALA A 26 -5.53 14.48 2.60
C ALA A 26 -4.31 14.69 1.66
N PHE A 27 -4.55 14.92 0.37
CA PHE A 27 -3.51 15.05 -0.66
C PHE A 27 -3.13 16.49 -0.97
N ASP A 28 -3.92 17.46 -0.51
CA ASP A 28 -3.58 18.87 -0.63
C ASP A 28 -2.58 19.33 0.46
N GLY A 29 -2.22 18.43 1.39
CA GLY A 29 -1.30 18.65 2.49
C GLY A 29 0.16 18.32 2.18
N ASP A 30 1.02 18.58 3.17
CA ASP A 30 2.44 18.20 3.13
C ASP A 30 2.60 16.67 3.19
N ILE A 31 3.44 16.10 2.32
CA ILE A 31 3.73 14.67 2.28
C ILE A 31 4.42 14.19 3.57
N ASP A 32 5.18 15.06 4.24
CA ASP A 32 5.78 14.76 5.54
C ASP A 32 4.71 14.57 6.63
N LEU A 33 3.48 15.02 6.38
CA LEU A 33 2.31 14.86 7.22
C LEU A 33 1.29 13.88 6.64
N TRP A 34 1.69 13.05 5.66
CA TRP A 34 0.80 12.16 4.91
C TRP A 34 -0.18 11.38 5.79
N HIS A 35 0.34 10.68 6.80
CA HIS A 35 -0.49 9.86 7.67
C HIS A 35 -1.41 10.66 8.58
N ALA A 36 -0.98 11.86 8.99
CA ALA A 36 -1.85 12.78 9.72
C ALA A 36 -2.97 13.30 8.81
N ALA A 37 -2.67 13.55 7.54
CA ALA A 37 -3.65 13.98 6.54
C ALA A 37 -4.68 12.87 6.26
N LEU A 38 -4.26 11.62 6.10
CA LEU A 38 -5.16 10.46 6.01
C LEU A 38 -6.04 10.30 7.26
N SER A 39 -5.45 10.47 8.44
CA SER A 39 -6.18 10.42 9.71
C SER A 39 -7.26 11.51 9.80
N SER A 40 -7.00 12.70 9.26
CA SER A 40 -7.95 13.83 9.25
C SER A 40 -9.21 13.55 8.44
N VAL A 41 -9.14 12.68 7.43
CA VAL A 41 -10.28 12.22 6.63
C VAL A 41 -10.85 10.89 7.13
N GLY A 42 -10.46 10.45 8.34
CA GLY A 42 -11.02 9.29 9.01
C GLY A 42 -10.44 7.94 8.60
N LEU A 43 -9.28 7.92 7.94
CA LEU A 43 -8.53 6.71 7.65
C LEU A 43 -7.54 6.40 8.78
N ILE A 44 -7.61 5.18 9.30
CA ILE A 44 -6.73 4.68 10.34
C ILE A 44 -5.89 3.56 9.74
N ARG A 45 -4.56 3.60 9.92
CA ARG A 45 -3.67 2.53 9.47
C ARG A 45 -3.95 1.25 10.24
N ASP A 46 -4.17 0.17 9.50
CA ASP A 46 -4.54 -1.16 10.01
C ASP A 46 -3.38 -2.15 9.88
N GLU A 47 -2.81 -2.28 8.67
CA GLU A 47 -1.69 -3.19 8.38
C GLU A 47 -0.58 -2.43 7.63
N THR A 48 0.68 -2.84 7.82
CA THR A 48 1.83 -2.31 7.08
C THR A 48 2.82 -3.44 6.82
N PHE A 49 3.22 -3.58 5.56
CA PHE A 49 4.25 -4.51 5.11
C PHE A 49 5.31 -3.71 4.39
N GLY A 50 6.57 -3.76 4.82
CA GLY A 50 7.62 -2.96 4.17
C GLY A 50 8.99 -3.57 4.30
N ASP A 51 9.75 -3.54 3.20
CA ASP A 51 11.15 -3.97 3.10
C ASP A 51 11.79 -3.43 1.81
N ALA A 52 13.11 -3.23 1.80
CA ALA A 52 13.93 -2.87 0.64
C ALA A 52 13.41 -1.66 -0.18
N GLY A 53 12.75 -0.70 0.49
CA GLY A 53 12.15 0.47 -0.14
C GLY A 53 10.72 0.26 -0.65
N HIS A 54 10.20 -0.97 -0.68
CA HIS A 54 8.81 -1.22 -1.01
C HIS A 54 7.95 -1.23 0.25
N THR A 55 6.81 -0.54 0.24
CA THR A 55 5.86 -0.55 1.36
C THR A 55 4.43 -0.71 0.86
N LEU A 56 3.67 -1.61 1.46
CA LEU A 56 2.25 -1.78 1.27
C LEU A 56 1.54 -1.40 2.58
N GLU A 57 0.72 -0.36 2.54
CA GLU A 57 -0.07 0.10 3.67
C GLU A 57 -1.54 -0.16 3.45
N VAL A 58 -2.22 -0.65 4.49
CA VAL A 58 -3.67 -0.84 4.49
C VAL A 58 -4.26 0.08 5.55
N HIS A 59 -5.22 0.89 5.13
CA HIS A 59 -5.97 1.80 5.99
C HIS A 59 -7.45 1.44 5.97
N LYS A 60 -8.09 1.59 7.12
CA LYS A 60 -9.52 1.37 7.33
C LYS A 60 -10.21 2.67 7.67
N HIS A 61 -11.31 2.95 6.98
CA HIS A 61 -12.18 4.09 7.25
C HIS A 61 -13.30 3.68 8.23
N TYR A 62 -13.77 4.62 9.06
CA TYR A 62 -14.87 4.36 10.01
C TYR A 62 -16.18 3.91 9.34
N ALA A 63 -16.40 4.29 8.08
CA ALA A 63 -17.56 3.87 7.29
C ALA A 63 -17.45 2.44 6.72
N GLY A 64 -16.39 1.68 7.06
CA GLY A 64 -16.18 0.31 6.57
C GLY A 64 -15.52 0.23 5.19
N HIS A 65 -14.99 1.35 4.68
CA HIS A 65 -14.17 1.37 3.47
C HIS A 65 -12.72 1.05 3.81
N TYR A 66 -11.98 0.59 2.80
CA TYR A 66 -10.56 0.34 2.87
C TYR A 66 -9.84 1.19 1.83
N TYR A 67 -8.63 1.57 2.17
CA TYR A 67 -7.72 2.33 1.33
C TYR A 67 -6.35 1.68 1.42
N VAL A 68 -5.81 1.26 0.28
CA VAL A 68 -4.54 0.52 0.21
C VAL A 68 -3.56 1.30 -0.63
N GLU A 69 -2.33 1.44 -0.14
CA GLU A 69 -1.28 2.18 -0.80
C GLU A 69 -0.08 1.28 -1.03
N TYR A 70 0.50 1.35 -2.24
CA TYR A 70 1.78 0.75 -2.53
C TYR A 70 2.80 1.83 -2.87
N TRP A 71 3.90 1.81 -2.12
CA TRP A 71 5.01 2.73 -2.18
C TRP A 71 6.25 2.04 -2.73
N ASP A 72 6.97 2.76 -3.58
CA ASP A 72 8.30 2.41 -4.06
C ASP A 72 9.28 3.52 -3.66
N ALA A 73 10.20 3.20 -2.77
CA ALA A 73 11.01 4.11 -1.97
C ALA A 73 10.16 5.21 -1.31
N SER A 74 10.23 6.43 -1.84
CA SER A 74 9.48 7.59 -1.33
C SER A 74 8.32 8.00 -2.23
N GLU A 75 7.95 7.20 -3.24
CA GLU A 75 6.87 7.50 -4.19
C GLU A 75 5.68 6.56 -3.98
N CYS A 76 4.49 7.12 -3.75
CA CYS A 76 3.24 6.35 -3.78
C CYS A 76 2.86 6.06 -5.23
N VAL A 77 2.98 4.80 -5.64
CA VAL A 77 2.79 4.37 -7.03
C VAL A 77 1.32 4.05 -7.30
N ILE A 78 0.66 3.40 -6.34
CA ILE A 78 -0.71 2.90 -6.47
C ILE A 78 -1.52 3.20 -5.22
N GLU A 79 -2.74 3.69 -5.45
CA GLU A 79 -3.76 3.88 -4.44
C GLU A 79 -4.99 3.07 -4.82
N VAL A 80 -5.56 2.30 -3.91
CA VAL A 80 -6.74 1.48 -4.16
C VAL A 80 -7.82 1.75 -3.13
N HIS A 81 -9.00 2.16 -3.61
CA HIS A 81 -10.19 2.36 -2.82
C HIS A 81 -11.13 1.16 -2.90
N ILE A 82 -11.61 0.71 -1.75
CA ILE A 82 -12.47 -0.47 -1.65
C ILE A 82 -13.63 -0.15 -0.70
N ALA A 83 -14.83 0.00 -1.24
CA ALA A 83 -16.00 0.42 -0.46
C ALA A 83 -16.69 -0.72 0.29
N ASN A 84 -16.48 -1.97 -0.13
CA ASN A 84 -17.19 -3.14 0.37
C ASN A 84 -16.22 -4.12 1.07
N PRO A 85 -16.51 -4.57 2.30
CA PRO A 85 -15.70 -5.58 3.00
C PRO A 85 -15.52 -6.90 2.22
N ALA A 86 -16.51 -7.35 1.45
CA ALA A 86 -16.40 -8.57 0.65
C ALA A 86 -15.39 -8.41 -0.49
N ASP A 87 -15.38 -7.23 -1.13
CA ASP A 87 -14.37 -6.87 -2.13
C ASP A 87 -12.99 -6.75 -1.48
N TYR A 88 -12.90 -6.23 -0.25
CA TYR A 88 -11.63 -6.17 0.49
C TYR A 88 -11.04 -7.55 0.75
N ILE A 89 -11.85 -8.52 1.19
CA ILE A 89 -11.38 -9.91 1.39
C ILE A 89 -10.82 -10.48 0.08
N THR A 90 -11.52 -10.25 -1.02
CA THR A 90 -11.09 -10.70 -2.35
C THR A 90 -9.78 -10.02 -2.77
N PHE A 91 -9.70 -8.70 -2.59
CA PHE A 91 -8.49 -7.92 -2.88
C PHE A 91 -7.31 -8.38 -2.03
N ARG A 92 -7.55 -8.68 -0.75
CA ARG A 92 -6.52 -9.14 0.18
C ARG A 92 -5.92 -10.47 -0.29
N ALA A 93 -6.75 -11.40 -0.74
CA ALA A 93 -6.29 -12.69 -1.26
C ALA A 93 -5.56 -12.57 -2.60
N GLN A 94 -6.01 -11.67 -3.49
CA GLN A 94 -5.49 -11.56 -4.85
C GLN A 94 -4.27 -10.64 -4.99
N TYR A 95 -4.16 -9.60 -4.15
CA TYR A 95 -3.16 -8.56 -4.30
C TYR A 95 -2.33 -8.37 -3.02
N ILE A 96 -2.95 -8.11 -1.87
CA ILE A 96 -2.22 -7.79 -0.64
C ILE A 96 -1.33 -8.95 -0.21
N SER A 97 -1.88 -10.16 -0.08
CA SER A 97 -1.11 -11.30 0.40
C SER A 97 0.05 -11.67 -0.54
N PRO A 98 -0.13 -11.77 -1.88
CA PRO A 98 1.00 -11.99 -2.78
C PRO A 98 2.07 -10.89 -2.72
N LEU A 99 1.67 -9.61 -2.67
CA LEU A 99 2.62 -8.49 -2.58
C LEU A 99 3.36 -8.48 -1.25
N ALA A 100 2.65 -8.64 -0.13
CA ALA A 100 3.26 -8.75 1.18
C ALA A 100 4.24 -9.93 1.25
N MET A 101 3.90 -11.07 0.66
CA MET A 101 4.84 -12.21 0.58
C MET A 101 6.08 -11.89 -0.26
N LEU A 102 5.97 -11.10 -1.33
CA LEU A 102 7.13 -10.69 -2.12
C LEU A 102 8.02 -9.71 -1.33
N ILE A 103 7.40 -8.74 -0.67
CA ILE A 103 8.09 -7.77 0.21
C ILE A 103 8.77 -8.49 1.38
N MET A 104 8.13 -9.47 2.00
CA MET A 104 8.76 -10.21 3.11
C MET A 104 9.79 -11.24 2.65
N LYS A 105 9.72 -11.71 1.39
CA LYS A 105 10.71 -12.65 0.84
C LYS A 105 12.01 -11.97 0.43
N SER A 106 12.04 -10.65 0.21
CA SER A 106 13.31 -9.96 0.03
C SER A 106 14.19 -10.10 1.27
N ASP A 107 13.66 -10.10 2.49
CA ASP A 107 14.44 -10.40 3.70
C ASP A 107 15.17 -11.75 3.66
N GLU A 108 14.46 -12.84 3.33
CA GLU A 108 15.04 -14.18 3.23
C GLU A 108 15.96 -14.32 2.01
N HIS A 109 15.61 -13.66 0.90
CA HIS A 109 16.43 -13.62 -0.31
C HIS A 109 17.74 -12.85 -0.10
N ASP A 110 17.68 -11.73 0.60
CA ASP A 110 18.82 -10.88 0.93
C ASP A 110 19.71 -11.56 1.96
N ALA A 111 19.14 -12.24 2.96
CA ALA A 111 19.90 -13.11 3.86
C ALA A 111 20.59 -14.26 3.09
N TRP A 112 19.88 -14.91 2.15
CA TRP A 112 20.44 -15.95 1.28
C TRP A 112 21.53 -15.43 0.34
N LEU A 113 21.41 -14.19 -0.16
CA LEU A 113 22.43 -13.50 -0.96
C LEU A 113 23.66 -13.15 -0.12
N ASP A 114 23.46 -12.66 1.09
CA ASP A 114 24.53 -12.31 2.04
C ASP A 114 25.33 -13.53 2.50
N GLU A 115 24.68 -14.68 2.72
CA GLU A 115 25.36 -15.96 3.01
C GLU A 115 26.24 -16.45 1.86
N ARG A 116 25.93 -16.03 0.63
CA ARG A 116 26.62 -16.41 -0.60
C ARG A 116 27.60 -15.36 -1.12
N ARG A 117 27.77 -14.24 -0.41
CA ARG A 117 28.79 -13.23 -0.79
C ARG A 117 30.20 -13.82 -0.63
N PRO A 118 31.04 -13.77 -1.68
CA PRO A 118 32.38 -14.38 -1.67
C PRO A 118 33.34 -13.76 -0.64
N ASP A 119 33.00 -12.61 -0.08
CA ASP A 119 33.87 -11.81 0.79
C ASP A 119 33.85 -12.25 2.27
N ARG A 120 32.97 -13.18 2.66
CA ARG A 120 32.88 -13.72 4.04
C ARG A 120 33.53 -15.10 4.25
N GLN A 121 34.16 -15.68 3.22
CA GLN A 121 34.91 -16.95 3.32
C GLN A 121 36.43 -16.75 3.46
N ARG A 122 36.88 -15.65 4.08
CA ARG A 122 38.29 -15.45 4.47
C ARG A 122 38.44 -15.29 5.96
#